data_AF-A0A975J9B1-F1
#
_entry.id   AF-A0A975J9B1-F1
#
_cell.length_a   1.000
_cell.length_b   1.000
_cell.length_c   1.000
_cell.angle_alpha   90.00
_cell.angle_beta   90.00
_cell.angle_gamma   90.00
#
_symmetry.space_group_name_H-M   'P 1'
#
loop_
_entity.id
_entity.type
_entity.pdbx_description
1 polymer ?
#
loop_
_entity_poly.entity_id
_entity_poly.type
_entity_poly.pdbx_seq_one_letter_code
_entity_poly.pdbx_strand_id
1 'polypeptide(L)' 'MSLEATKKVVKRKAQVIKDDCVACGTCVNVCPIEAIKIIAGVFAEVDQSKCVGCSKCIKECPASVIEIISKEEVKKYD' A
#
# COMPACT_ATOMS: atom_id res chain seq x y z
N MET A 1 -17.67 -13.29 31.21
CA MET A 1 -17.45 -13.56 29.77
C MET A 1 -17.04 -12.25 29.12
N SER A 2 -16.17 -12.32 28.10
CA SER A 2 -15.59 -11.22 27.30
C SER A 2 -14.22 -10.74 27.75
N LEU A 3 -13.18 -11.39 27.21
CA LEU A 3 -11.81 -10.88 27.12
C LEU A 3 -11.69 -10.17 25.76
N GLU A 4 -11.61 -8.84 25.76
CA GLU A 4 -11.38 -8.05 24.55
C GLU A 4 -9.91 -8.09 24.15
N ALA A 5 -9.63 -8.71 23.00
CA ALA A 5 -8.30 -8.81 22.43
C ALA A 5 -7.95 -7.52 21.67
N THR A 6 -7.22 -6.59 22.30
CA THR A 6 -6.69 -5.40 21.64
C THR A 6 -5.52 -5.78 20.72
N LYS A 7 -5.85 -6.13 19.46
CA LYS A 7 -4.89 -6.58 18.45
C LYS A 7 -4.14 -5.38 17.86
N LYS A 8 -2.90 -5.14 18.30
CA LYS A 8 -1.98 -4.17 17.66
C LYS A 8 -1.60 -4.68 16.27
N VAL A 9 -2.22 -4.14 15.22
CA VAL A 9 -1.87 -4.44 13.82
C VAL A 9 -0.82 -3.42 13.35
N VAL A 10 0.45 -3.82 13.33
CA VAL A 10 1.51 -3.03 12.69
C VAL A 10 1.30 -3.10 11.17
N LYS A 11 0.79 -2.03 10.56
CA LYS A 11 0.46 -2.00 9.13
C LYS A 11 1.67 -1.56 8.31
N ARG A 12 2.34 -2.51 7.67
CA ARG A 12 3.32 -2.25 6.61
C ARG A 12 2.56 -1.98 5.31
N LYS A 13 2.76 -0.83 4.68
CA LYS A 13 2.01 -0.43 3.47
C LYS A 13 2.95 0.01 2.37
N ALA A 14 2.56 -0.24 1.13
CA ALA A 14 3.31 0.25 -0.03
C ALA A 14 3.02 1.74 -0.25
N GLN A 15 4.03 2.49 -0.65
CA GLN A 15 3.97 3.88 -1.07
C GLN A 15 4.73 4.05 -2.38
N VAL A 16 4.15 4.81 -3.31
CA VAL A 16 4.75 5.08 -4.62
C VAL A 16 5.34 6.49 -4.60
N ILE A 17 6.56 6.64 -5.10
CA ILE A 17 7.19 7.94 -5.36
C ILE A 17 6.55 8.50 -6.63
N LYS A 18 5.81 9.61 -6.48
CA LYS A 18 4.96 10.15 -7.56
C LYS A 18 5.78 10.75 -8.70
N ASP A 19 6.90 11.41 -8.38
CA ASP A 19 7.77 12.07 -9.34
C ASP A 19 8.42 11.11 -10.34
N ASP A 20 8.83 9.92 -9.90
CA ASP A 20 9.46 8.91 -10.75
C ASP A 20 8.47 7.89 -11.34
N CYS A 21 7.19 7.97 -10.96
CA CYS A 21 6.18 7.06 -11.46
C CYS A 21 5.72 7.46 -12.86
N VAL A 22 5.83 6.55 -13.82
CA VAL A 22 5.40 6.76 -15.22
C VAL A 22 4.00 6.20 -15.52
N ALA A 23 3.20 5.93 -14.48
CA ALA A 23 1.85 5.33 -14.61
C ALA A 23 1.77 4.09 -15.51
N CYS A 24 2.81 3.25 -15.56
CA CYS A 24 2.83 2.04 -16.41
C CYS A 24 1.71 1.03 -16.11
N GLY A 25 1.12 1.09 -14.92
CA GLY A 25 -0.01 0.23 -14.53
C GLY A 25 0.36 -1.19 -14.11
N THR A 26 1.63 -1.61 -14.17
CA THR A 26 2.04 -2.95 -13.71
C THR A 26 1.65 -3.19 -12.26
N CYS A 27 1.89 -2.22 -11.38
CA CYS A 27 1.53 -2.31 -9.96
C CYS A 27 0.02 -2.54 -9.72
N VAL A 28 -0.85 -2.02 -10.58
CA VAL A 28 -2.31 -2.23 -10.50
C VAL A 28 -2.67 -3.68 -10.83
N ASN A 29 -2.13 -4.20 -11.94
CA ASN A 29 -2.40 -5.56 -12.41
C ASN A 29 -1.94 -6.65 -11.42
N VAL A 30 -0.82 -6.42 -10.74
CA VAL A 30 -0.22 -7.43 -9.83
C VAL A 30 -0.80 -7.37 -8.42
N CYS A 31 -1.60 -6.34 -8.12
CA CYS A 31 -2.18 -6.15 -6.80
C CYS A 31 -3.39 -7.09 -6.62
N PRO A 32 -3.31 -8.11 -5.75
CA PRO A 32 -4.37 -9.13 -5.63
C PRO A 32 -5.66 -8.61 -5.00
N ILE A 33 -5.62 -7.40 -4.42
CA ILE A 33 -6.72 -6.76 -3.71
C ILE A 33 -7.07 -5.40 -4.32
N GLU A 34 -6.50 -5.08 -5.49
CA GLU A 34 -6.78 -3.86 -6.25
C GLU A 34 -6.65 -2.59 -5.39
N ALA A 35 -5.63 -2.57 -4.52
CA ALA A 35 -5.35 -1.46 -3.62
C ALA A 35 -4.56 -0.32 -4.30
N ILE A 36 -4.30 -0.39 -5.61
CA ILE A 36 -3.49 0.59 -6.33
C ILE A 36 -4.33 1.12 -7.50
N LYS A 37 -4.32 2.43 -7.70
CA LYS A 37 -5.02 3.10 -8.80
C LYS A 37 -4.11 4.10 -9.50
N ILE A 38 -4.30 4.28 -10.79
CA ILE A 38 -3.60 5.33 -11.54
C ILE A 38 -4.39 6.63 -11.41
N ILE A 39 -3.74 7.69 -10.95
CA ILE A 39 -4.33 9.02 -10.80
C ILE A 39 -3.95 9.86 -12.01
N ALA A 40 -4.97 10.34 -12.72
CA ALA A 40 -4.85 11.22 -13.88
C ALA A 40 -3.95 10.70 -15.02
N GLY A 41 -3.61 9.41 -15.04
CA GLY A 41 -2.64 8.85 -15.99
C GLY A 41 -1.20 9.28 -15.74
N VAL A 42 -0.90 9.91 -14.59
CA VAL A 42 0.42 10.49 -14.29
C VAL A 42 1.20 9.60 -13.33
N PHE A 43 0.58 9.18 -12.22
CA PHE A 43 1.24 8.36 -11.21
C PHE A 43 0.28 7.31 -10.63
N ALA A 44 0.86 6.27 -10.02
CA ALA A 44 0.10 5.30 -9.25
C ALA A 44 -0.03 5.75 -7.80
N GLU A 45 -1.20 5.59 -7.21
CA GLU A 45 -1.49 5.86 -5.81
C GLU A 45 -2.00 4.60 -5.11
N VAL A 46 -1.47 4.35 -3.91
CA VAL A 46 -1.81 3.17 -3.10
C VAL A 46 -2.84 3.56 -2.05
N ASP A 47 -3.98 2.87 -2.09
CA ASP A 47 -5.00 2.94 -1.06
C ASP A 47 -4.51 2.24 0.20
N GLN A 48 -4.11 3.07 1.17
CA GLN A 48 -3.59 2.59 2.44
C GLN A 48 -4.62 1.85 3.29
N SER A 49 -5.92 2.02 3.05
CA SER A 49 -6.95 1.30 3.81
C SER A 49 -7.07 -0.16 3.34
N LYS A 50 -6.83 -0.40 2.05
CA LYS A 50 -6.86 -1.73 1.45
C LYS A 50 -5.51 -2.43 1.52
N CYS A 51 -4.40 -1.69 1.33
CA CYS A 51 -3.06 -2.27 1.24
C CYS A 51 -2.70 -3.15 2.44
N VAL A 52 -2.43 -4.43 2.17
CA VAL A 52 -2.02 -5.43 3.18
C VAL A 52 -0.50 -5.58 3.30
N GLY A 53 0.28 -4.83 2.51
CA GLY A 53 1.74 -4.90 2.57
C GLY A 53 2.35 -6.17 1.96
N CYS A 54 1.71 -6.78 0.96
CA CYS A 54 2.18 -8.02 0.33
C CYS A 54 3.42 -7.88 -0.56
N SER A 55 3.92 -6.66 -0.76
CA SER A 55 5.16 -6.30 -1.49
C SER A 55 5.31 -6.82 -2.93
N LYS A 56 4.25 -7.36 -3.54
CA LYS A 56 4.25 -7.81 -4.95
C LYS A 56 4.49 -6.66 -5.93
N CYS A 57 3.84 -5.53 -5.70
CA CYS A 57 3.96 -4.35 -6.55
C CYS A 57 5.40 -3.81 -6.63
N ILE A 58 6.20 -3.98 -5.58
CA ILE A 58 7.60 -3.53 -5.55
C ILE A 58 8.45 -4.37 -6.49
N LYS A 59 8.29 -5.70 -6.44
CA LYS A 59 9.06 -6.62 -7.28
C LYS A 59 8.75 -6.48 -8.77
N GLU A 60 7.51 -6.14 -9.09
CA GLU A 60 7.04 -5.99 -10.47
C GLU A 60 7.17 -4.56 -11.01
N CYS A 61 7.54 -3.58 -10.18
CA CYS A 61 7.69 -2.21 -10.64
C CYS A 61 9.00 -2.07 -11.44
N PRO A 62 8.97 -1.84 -12.76
CA PRO A 62 10.19 -1.74 -13.56
C PRO A 62 11.02 -0.49 -13.18
N ALA A 63 10.35 0.57 -12.72
CA ALA A 63 11.01 1.80 -12.28
C ALA A 63 11.55 1.70 -10.83
N SER A 64 11.20 0.66 -10.08
CA SER A 64 11.60 0.49 -8.67
C SER A 64 11.24 1.69 -7.77
N VAL A 65 10.13 2.37 -8.06
CA VAL A 65 9.68 3.60 -7.37
C VAL A 65 8.70 3.34 -6.21
N ILE A 66 8.61 2.10 -5.75
CA ILE A 66 7.65 1.68 -4.72
C ILE A 66 8.40 1.22 -3.49
N GLU A 67 8.05 1.80 -2.35
CA GLU A 67 8.69 1.53 -1.06
C GLU A 67 7.68 1.00 -0.04
N ILE A 68 8.13 0.21 0.94
CA ILE A 68 7.29 -0.21 2.07
C ILE A 68 7.52 0.74 3.23
N ILE A 69 6.50 1.49 3.59
CA ILE A 69 6.49 2.29 4.80
C ILE A 69 5.78 1.54 5.94
N SER A 70 6.39 1.59 7.11
CA SER A 70 5.76 1.13 8.35
C SER A 70 5.13 2.35 9.01
N LYS A 71 3.81 2.54 8.89
CA LYS A 71 3.15 3.64 9.57
C LYS A 71 2.58 3.14 10.88
N GLU A 72 3.10 3.66 11.99
CA GLU A 72 2.54 3.46 13.33
C GLU A 72 1.21 4.22 13.43
N GLU A 73 0.13 3.61 12.92
CA GLU A 73 -1.21 4.10 13.21
C GLU A 73 -1.63 3.61 14.60
N VAL A 74 -1.38 4.45 15.62
CA VAL A 74 -1.95 4.31 16.96
C VAL A 74 -3.46 4.57 16.85
N LYS A 75 -4.25 3.55 16.52
CA LYS A 75 -5.70 3.62 16.76
C LYS A 75 -5.96 3.31 18.23
N LYS A 76 -6.16 4.38 19.02
CA LYS A 76 -6.90 4.34 20.27
C LYS A 76 -8.33 3.91 19.97
N TYR A 77 -8.81 2.89 20.65
CA TYR A 77 -10.23 2.63 20.86
C TYR A 77 -10.44 2.68 22.38
N ASP A 78 -11.48 3.39 22.82
CA ASP A 78 -12.04 3.34 24.18
C ASP A 78 -12.94 2.10 24.27
#